data_AF-A0A448TDK8-F1
#
_entry.id   AF-A0A448TDK8-F1
#
_cell.length_a   1.000
_cell.length_b   1.000
_cell.length_c   1.000
_cell.angle_alpha   90.00
_cell.angle_beta   90.00
_cell.angle_gamma   90.00
#
_symmetry.space_group_name_H-M   'P 1'
#
loop_
_entity.id
_entity.type
_entity.pdbx_description
1 polymer ?
#
loop_
_entity_poly.entity_id
_entity_poly.type
_entity_poly.pdbx_seq_one_letter_code
_entity_poly.pdbx_strand_id
1 'polypeptide(L)'
;MVNFISSIGAFVINFIRTFGRSAFMLWGALIGKPEFRKHPPLLIKQLYVLGVQSLLIIMLSGLFIGMVLGLQGYVVLVDFAAESSLGTLVSLSLLRELGPVVTALLFAGRAGSALTAEIGLMKATEQLSSLEMMAVDPLRRIIAPRFWAGVISMPILAAIFTAIGIWGGSLVGVDWKGVDSGSFWSVMQNSVNASDLINGFIKSLIFAFAVVWIALFNGYDCVPTSEGISQATTRTVVNASLVILGLDFILTAIMFGG
;
A
#
# COMPACT_ATOMS: atom_id res chain seq x y z
N MET A 1 -9.27 15.07 -38.43
CA MET A 1 -8.65 15.91 -37.38
C MET A 1 -9.65 16.36 -36.31
N VAL A 2 -10.79 16.94 -36.68
CA VAL A 2 -11.82 17.40 -35.71
C VAL A 2 -12.30 16.27 -34.77
N ASN A 3 -12.55 15.06 -35.30
CA ASN A 3 -12.98 13.92 -34.47
C ASN A 3 -11.90 13.48 -33.47
N PHE A 4 -10.62 13.60 -33.82
CA PHE A 4 -9.50 13.25 -32.94
C PHE A 4 -9.34 14.26 -31.80
N ILE A 5 -9.45 15.55 -32.12
CA ILE A 5 -9.44 16.63 -31.12
C ILE A 5 -10.67 16.52 -30.21
N SER A 6 -11.84 16.21 -30.77
CA SER A 6 -13.06 16.01 -29.99
C SER A 6 -12.98 14.79 -29.06
N SER A 7 -12.37 13.68 -29.50
CA SER A 7 -12.18 12.51 -28.64
C SER A 7 -11.20 12.79 -27.51
N ILE A 8 -10.13 13.55 -27.77
CA ILE A 8 -9.19 13.99 -26.74
C ILE A 8 -9.90 14.93 -25.75
N GLY A 9 -10.66 15.90 -26.24
CA GLY A 9 -11.43 16.81 -25.40
C GLY A 9 -12.42 16.07 -24.50
N ALA A 10 -13.18 15.12 -25.04
CA ALA A 10 -14.10 14.29 -24.27
C ALA A 10 -13.37 13.43 -23.23
N PHE A 11 -12.21 12.86 -23.58
CA PHE A 11 -11.39 12.09 -22.66
C PHE A 11 -10.90 12.94 -21.48
N VAL A 12 -10.34 14.13 -21.75
CA VAL A 12 -9.84 15.05 -20.72
C VAL A 12 -10.96 15.52 -19.80
N ILE A 13 -12.12 15.89 -20.36
CA ILE A 13 -13.28 16.32 -19.56
C ILE A 13 -13.77 15.19 -18.65
N ASN A 14 -13.87 13.97 -19.17
CA ASN A 14 -14.26 12.81 -18.38
C ASN A 14 -13.22 12.52 -17.28
N PHE A 15 -11.93 12.62 -17.60
CA PHE A 15 -10.87 12.44 -16.61
C PHE A 15 -10.99 13.44 -15.45
N ILE A 16 -11.15 14.73 -15.76
CA ILE A 16 -11.34 15.78 -14.75
C ILE A 16 -12.61 15.54 -13.92
N ARG A 17 -13.71 15.12 -14.57
CA ARG A 17 -14.97 14.81 -13.88
C ARG A 17 -14.82 13.63 -12.93
N THR A 18 -14.15 12.56 -13.36
CA THR A 18 -13.89 11.37 -12.53
C THR A 18 -13.00 11.74 -11.34
N PHE A 19 -11.96 12.53 -11.55
CA PHE A 19 -11.10 13.02 -10.47
C PHE A 19 -11.86 13.92 -9.49
N GLY A 20 -12.72 14.82 -10.00
CA GLY A 20 -13.59 15.63 -9.15
C GLY A 20 -14.51 14.77 -8.28
N ARG A 21 -15.15 13.74 -8.87
CA ARG A 21 -16.03 12.81 -8.14
C ARG A 21 -15.26 12.04 -7.05
N SER A 22 -14.05 11.58 -7.34
CA SER A 22 -13.23 10.85 -6.35
C SER A 22 -12.82 11.74 -5.18
N ALA A 23 -12.49 13.00 -5.44
CA ALA A 23 -12.17 13.99 -4.41
C ALA A 23 -13.40 14.34 -3.56
N PHE A 24 -14.56 14.59 -4.19
CA PHE A 24 -15.80 14.85 -3.47
C PHE A 24 -16.27 13.65 -2.64
N MET A 25 -16.08 12.42 -3.12
CA MET A 25 -16.38 11.20 -2.36
C MET A 25 -15.55 11.11 -1.08
N LEU A 26 -14.23 11.33 -1.18
CA LEU A 26 -13.37 11.34 0.00
C LEU A 26 -13.74 12.48 0.96
N TRP A 27 -13.99 13.66 0.42
CA TRP A 27 -14.39 14.83 1.21
C TRP A 27 -15.70 14.55 1.97
N GLY A 28 -16.72 14.01 1.31
CA GLY A 28 -17.99 13.65 1.94
C GLY A 28 -17.87 12.54 2.99
N ALA A 29 -16.94 11.59 2.78
CA ALA A 29 -16.67 10.52 3.73
C ALA A 29 -15.91 11.01 4.99
N LEU A 30 -14.97 11.94 4.82
CA LEU A 30 -14.09 12.41 5.90
C LEU A 30 -14.64 13.61 6.67
N ILE A 31 -15.35 14.52 6.00
CA ILE A 31 -15.80 15.79 6.58
C ILE A 31 -17.29 15.69 6.93
N GLY A 32 -17.55 15.57 8.24
CA GLY A 32 -18.87 15.32 8.80
C GLY A 32 -18.87 15.27 10.31
N LYS A 33 -20.04 15.08 10.93
CA LYS A 33 -20.13 14.87 12.39
C LYS A 33 -19.46 13.53 12.74
N PRO A 34 -18.36 13.51 13.49
CA PRO A 34 -17.71 12.25 13.86
C PRO A 34 -18.57 11.51 14.89
N GLU A 35 -19.18 10.39 14.48
CA GLU A 35 -19.93 9.52 15.39
C GLU A 35 -18.98 8.56 16.13
N PHE A 36 -18.16 9.09 17.04
CA PHE A 36 -17.11 8.35 17.76
C PHE A 36 -17.59 7.08 18.50
N ARG A 37 -18.89 6.95 18.80
CA ARG A 37 -19.44 5.73 19.43
C ARG A 37 -19.75 4.59 18.46
N LYS A 38 -20.07 4.87 17.20
CA LYS A 38 -20.52 3.84 16.23
C LYS A 38 -19.40 3.33 15.34
N HIS A 39 -18.40 4.17 15.04
CA HIS A 39 -17.27 3.81 14.18
C HIS A 39 -16.23 2.83 14.75
N PRO A 40 -15.88 2.78 16.06
CA PRO A 40 -14.80 1.92 16.53
C PRO A 40 -15.00 0.42 16.31
N PRO A 41 -16.19 -0.21 16.56
CA PRO A 41 -16.36 -1.64 16.28
C PRO A 41 -16.28 -1.95 14.78
N LEU A 42 -16.74 -1.03 13.92
CA LEU A 42 -16.63 -1.15 12.47
C LEU A 42 -15.16 -1.06 12.03
N LEU A 43 -14.37 -0.16 12.62
CA LEU A 43 -12.95 0.00 12.34
C LEU A 43 -12.18 -1.26 12.72
N ILE A 44 -12.41 -1.83 13.91
CA ILE A 44 -11.75 -3.07 14.36
C ILE A 44 -12.02 -4.22 13.39
N LYS A 45 -13.28 -4.38 12.96
CA LYS A 45 -13.65 -5.41 11.97
C LYS A 45 -12.90 -5.22 10.66
N GLN A 46 -12.80 -3.98 10.17
CA GLN A 46 -12.09 -3.68 8.93
C GLN A 46 -10.57 -3.81 9.07
N LEU A 47 -10.02 -3.52 10.24
CA LEU A 47 -8.59 -3.68 10.51
C LEU A 47 -8.19 -5.16 10.54
N TYR A 48 -9.08 -6.05 10.99
CA TYR A 48 -8.90 -7.49 10.86
C TYR A 48 -8.90 -7.94 9.40
N VAL A 49 -9.89 -7.51 8.61
CA VAL A 49 -10.03 -7.92 7.21
C VAL A 49 -8.90 -7.37 6.33
N LEU A 50 -8.54 -6.10 6.47
CA LEU A 50 -7.51 -5.45 5.64
C LEU A 50 -6.10 -5.73 6.14
N GLY A 51 -5.89 -5.70 7.46
CA GLY A 51 -4.59 -5.90 8.09
C GLY A 51 -4.26 -7.37 8.29
N VAL A 52 -4.96 -8.02 9.22
CA VAL A 52 -4.60 -9.37 9.71
C VAL A 52 -4.65 -10.41 8.58
N GLN A 53 -5.66 -10.36 7.73
CA GLN A 53 -5.73 -11.33 6.62
C GLN A 53 -4.68 -11.08 5.52
N SER A 54 -4.06 -9.90 5.46
CA SER A 54 -2.95 -9.61 4.54
C SER A 54 -1.58 -9.97 5.13
N LEU A 55 -1.52 -10.25 6.44
CA LEU A 55 -0.29 -10.49 7.18
C LEU A 55 0.52 -11.66 6.60
N LEU A 56 -0.13 -12.79 6.29
CA LEU A 56 0.54 -13.99 5.79
C LEU A 56 1.36 -13.72 4.52
N ILE A 57 0.74 -13.06 3.53
CA ILE A 57 1.38 -12.77 2.25
C ILE A 57 2.58 -11.84 2.46
N ILE A 58 2.46 -10.87 3.36
CA ILE A 58 3.49 -9.87 3.62
C ILE A 58 4.67 -10.47 4.37
N MET A 59 4.42 -11.29 5.39
CA MET A 59 5.48 -12.01 6.12
C MET A 59 6.26 -12.95 5.20
N LEU A 60 5.55 -13.77 4.41
CA LEU A 60 6.18 -14.75 3.53
C LEU A 60 6.96 -14.07 2.39
N SER A 61 6.38 -13.01 1.79
CA SER A 61 7.06 -12.25 0.74
C SER A 61 8.28 -11.51 1.27
N GLY A 62 8.18 -10.89 2.45
CA GLY A 62 9.29 -10.19 3.10
C GLY A 62 10.45 -11.12 3.39
N LEU A 63 10.16 -12.32 3.90
CA LEU A 63 11.17 -13.36 4.15
C LEU A 63 11.92 -13.76 2.87
N PHE A 64 11.20 -14.11 1.80
CA PHE A 64 11.84 -14.54 0.56
C PHE A 64 12.61 -13.40 -0.13
N ILE A 65 12.08 -12.19 -0.13
CA ILE A 65 12.77 -11.03 -0.69
C ILE A 65 14.05 -10.74 0.11
N GLY A 66 13.98 -10.80 1.44
CA GLY A 66 15.14 -10.65 2.32
C GLY A 66 16.23 -11.69 2.05
N MET A 67 15.84 -12.97 1.90
CA MET A 67 16.77 -14.06 1.57
C MET A 67 17.45 -13.85 0.22
N VAL A 68 16.68 -13.45 -0.80
CA VAL A 68 17.22 -13.19 -2.15
C VAL A 68 18.19 -12.01 -2.13
N LEU A 69 17.85 -10.92 -1.43
CA LEU A 69 18.73 -9.76 -1.28
C LEU A 69 20.01 -10.11 -0.52
N GLY A 70 19.91 -10.90 0.55
CA GLY A 70 21.08 -11.38 1.29
C GLY A 70 22.01 -12.21 0.42
N LEU A 71 21.45 -13.13 -0.38
CA LEU A 71 22.25 -13.98 -1.28
C LEU A 71 22.92 -13.16 -2.38
N GLN A 72 22.16 -12.31 -3.07
CA GLN A 72 22.68 -11.49 -4.17
C GLN A 72 23.68 -10.43 -3.67
N GLY A 73 23.36 -9.78 -2.55
CA GLY A 73 24.24 -8.81 -1.92
C GLY A 73 25.57 -9.42 -1.50
N TYR A 74 25.57 -10.66 -0.97
CA TYR A 74 26.79 -11.35 -0.59
C TYR A 74 27.70 -11.62 -1.79
N VAL A 75 27.15 -12.14 -2.89
CA VAL A 75 27.92 -12.42 -4.11
C VAL A 75 28.62 -11.16 -4.62
N VAL A 76 27.95 -10.01 -4.58
CA VAL A 76 28.55 -8.73 -5.01
C VAL A 76 29.60 -8.23 -4.02
N LEU A 77 29.35 -8.32 -2.71
CA LEU A 77 30.24 -7.73 -1.69
C LEU A 77 31.53 -8.53 -1.45
N VAL A 78 31.51 -9.85 -1.70
CA VAL A 78 32.71 -10.69 -1.61
C VAL A 78 33.79 -10.25 -2.58
N ASP A 79 33.41 -9.85 -3.81
CA ASP A 79 34.37 -9.40 -4.82
C ASP A 79 35.14 -8.13 -4.38
N PHE A 80 34.56 -7.35 -3.45
CA PHE A 80 35.17 -6.15 -2.87
C PHE A 80 35.71 -6.35 -1.45
N ALA A 81 35.74 -7.60 -0.95
CA ALA A 81 36.11 -7.93 0.44
C ALA A 81 35.32 -7.13 1.50
N ALA A 82 34.05 -6.82 1.20
CA ALA A 82 33.18 -5.97 2.01
C ALA A 82 31.95 -6.72 2.56
N GLU A 83 32.08 -8.03 2.79
CA GLU A 83 31.01 -8.92 3.27
C GLU A 83 30.38 -8.50 4.62
N SER A 84 31.13 -7.79 5.47
CA SER A 84 30.63 -7.19 6.71
C SER A 84 29.57 -6.10 6.49
N SER A 85 29.55 -5.48 5.30
CA SER A 85 28.57 -4.44 4.93
C SER A 85 27.25 -5.01 4.39
N LEU A 86 27.11 -6.34 4.36
CA LEU A 86 25.90 -7.00 3.87
C LEU A 86 24.65 -6.57 4.64
N GLY A 87 24.74 -6.44 5.96
CA GLY A 87 23.63 -5.99 6.81
C GLY A 87 23.16 -4.58 6.49
N THR A 88 24.10 -3.66 6.22
CA THR A 88 23.79 -2.30 5.77
C THR A 88 23.11 -2.29 4.41
N LEU A 89 23.60 -3.07 3.46
CA LEU A 89 22.99 -3.16 2.12
C LEU A 89 21.55 -3.66 2.21
N VAL A 90 21.31 -4.75 2.94
CA VAL A 90 19.97 -5.35 3.07
C VAL A 90 19.02 -4.40 3.80
N SER A 91 19.43 -3.86 4.94
CA SER A 91 18.58 -2.99 5.78
C SER A 91 18.22 -1.68 5.08
N LEU A 92 19.19 -0.98 4.48
CA LEU A 92 18.93 0.29 3.79
C LEU A 92 18.07 0.09 2.54
N SER A 93 18.30 -0.97 1.77
CA SER A 93 17.49 -1.29 0.58
C SER A 93 16.03 -1.58 0.94
N LEU A 94 15.80 -2.30 2.06
CA LEU A 94 14.46 -2.59 2.55
C LEU A 94 13.78 -1.36 3.16
N LEU A 95 14.48 -0.56 3.96
CA LEU A 95 13.88 0.60 4.63
C LEU A 95 13.52 1.74 3.66
N ARG A 96 14.38 2.00 2.66
CA ARG A 96 14.25 3.17 1.78
C ARG A 96 13.34 2.94 0.57
N GLU A 97 13.41 1.76 -0.02
CA GLU A 97 12.76 1.48 -1.31
C GLU A 97 11.82 0.28 -1.21
N LEU A 98 12.39 -0.92 -1.06
CA LEU A 98 11.67 -2.15 -1.31
C LEU A 98 10.56 -2.42 -0.28
N GLY A 99 10.77 -2.05 0.98
CA GLY A 99 9.81 -2.29 2.05
C GLY A 99 8.47 -1.58 1.80
N PRO A 100 8.44 -0.24 1.75
CA PRO A 100 7.20 0.50 1.49
C PRO A 100 6.58 0.17 0.14
N VAL A 101 7.38 0.07 -0.93
CA VAL A 101 6.87 -0.11 -2.30
C VAL A 101 6.28 -1.49 -2.52
N VAL A 102 7.01 -2.55 -2.17
CA VAL A 102 6.52 -3.93 -2.37
C VAL A 102 5.32 -4.20 -1.48
N THR A 103 5.35 -3.72 -0.23
CA THR A 103 4.20 -3.82 0.66
C THR A 103 2.97 -3.13 0.08
N ALA A 104 3.12 -1.94 -0.51
CA ALA A 104 2.02 -1.22 -1.16
C ALA A 104 1.44 -2.00 -2.34
N LEU A 105 2.29 -2.57 -3.20
CA LEU A 105 1.87 -3.35 -4.37
C LEU A 105 1.11 -4.62 -3.96
N LEU A 106 1.63 -5.37 -2.98
CA LEU A 106 0.96 -6.55 -2.44
C LEU A 106 -0.36 -6.20 -1.76
N PHE A 107 -0.39 -5.09 -1.00
CA PHE A 107 -1.59 -4.59 -0.36
C PHE A 107 -2.66 -4.16 -1.38
N ALA A 108 -2.26 -3.46 -2.45
CA ALA A 108 -3.16 -3.09 -3.54
C ALA A 108 -3.76 -4.33 -4.24
N GLY A 109 -2.93 -5.35 -4.50
CA GLY A 109 -3.34 -6.60 -5.11
C GLY A 109 -4.36 -7.36 -4.26
N ARG A 110 -4.12 -7.50 -2.96
CA ARG A 110 -4.97 -8.31 -2.07
C ARG A 110 -6.07 -7.51 -1.40
N ALA A 111 -5.71 -6.53 -0.56
CA ALA A 111 -6.66 -5.75 0.23
C ALA A 111 -7.41 -4.71 -0.63
N GLY A 112 -6.72 -4.07 -1.58
CA GLY A 112 -7.33 -3.12 -2.50
C GLY A 112 -8.38 -3.76 -3.42
N SER A 113 -8.07 -4.92 -4.00
CA SER A 113 -9.04 -5.69 -4.79
C SER A 113 -10.23 -6.15 -3.95
N ALA A 114 -10.00 -6.63 -2.73
CA ALA A 114 -11.07 -7.05 -1.83
C ALA A 114 -12.00 -5.89 -1.45
N LEU A 115 -11.46 -4.71 -1.13
CA LEU A 115 -12.23 -3.49 -0.85
C LEU A 115 -13.13 -3.09 -2.02
N THR A 116 -12.56 -3.12 -3.23
CA THR A 116 -13.26 -2.76 -4.46
C THR A 116 -14.41 -3.73 -4.73
N ALA A 117 -14.15 -5.03 -4.59
CA ALA A 117 -15.16 -6.08 -4.77
C ALA A 117 -16.28 -5.99 -3.72
N GLU A 118 -15.94 -5.75 -2.45
CA GLU A 118 -16.92 -5.66 -1.37
C GLU A 118 -17.87 -4.47 -1.56
N ILE A 119 -17.33 -3.29 -1.91
CA ILE A 119 -18.16 -2.11 -2.20
C ILE A 119 -19.00 -2.31 -3.47
N GLY A 120 -18.40 -2.84 -4.52
CA GLY A 120 -19.12 -3.11 -5.77
C GLY A 120 -20.26 -4.09 -5.58
N LEU A 121 -20.07 -5.13 -4.76
CA LEU A 121 -21.12 -6.09 -4.41
C LEU A 121 -22.24 -5.44 -3.58
N MET A 122 -21.90 -4.60 -2.60
CA MET A 122 -22.89 -3.83 -1.83
C MET A 122 -23.70 -2.89 -2.72
N LYS A 123 -23.08 -2.33 -3.76
CA LYS A 123 -23.77 -1.51 -4.75
C LYS A 123 -24.69 -2.33 -5.66
N ALA A 124 -24.22 -3.48 -6.16
CA ALA A 124 -25.01 -4.36 -7.01
C ALA A 124 -26.20 -5.01 -6.29
N THR A 125 -26.12 -5.17 -4.98
CA THR A 125 -27.20 -5.69 -4.13
C THR A 125 -28.07 -4.59 -3.50
N GLU A 126 -27.92 -3.34 -3.96
CA GLU A 126 -28.67 -2.15 -3.47
C GLU A 126 -28.55 -1.89 -1.95
N GLN A 127 -27.54 -2.45 -1.28
CA GLN A 127 -27.31 -2.24 0.15
C GLN A 127 -26.91 -0.78 0.45
N LEU A 128 -26.23 -0.12 -0.48
CA LEU A 128 -25.90 1.31 -0.33
C LEU A 128 -27.16 2.19 -0.40
N SER A 129 -28.03 1.94 -1.38
CA SER A 129 -29.28 2.66 -1.57
C SER A 129 -30.26 2.43 -0.40
N SER A 130 -30.33 1.21 0.13
CA SER A 130 -31.20 0.92 1.28
C SER A 130 -30.79 1.67 2.54
N LEU A 131 -29.48 1.90 2.76
CA LEU A 131 -29.01 2.74 3.87
C LEU A 131 -29.44 4.21 3.71
N GLU A 132 -29.37 4.74 2.49
CA GLU A 132 -29.83 6.11 2.20
C GLU A 132 -31.33 6.26 2.51
N MET A 133 -32.14 5.24 2.18
CA MET A 133 -33.57 5.21 2.53
C MET A 133 -33.83 5.15 4.03
N MET A 134 -32.90 4.61 4.82
CA MET A 134 -32.96 4.62 6.29
C MET A 134 -32.43 5.93 6.91
N ALA A 135 -32.22 6.98 6.10
CA ALA A 135 -31.60 8.24 6.51
C ALA A 135 -30.19 8.07 7.10
N VAL A 136 -29.46 7.05 6.63
CA VAL A 136 -28.08 6.77 7.03
C VAL A 136 -27.15 6.99 5.85
N ASP A 137 -26.20 7.91 6.00
CA ASP A 137 -25.19 8.21 4.99
C ASP A 137 -24.23 7.01 4.78
N PRO A 138 -24.25 6.34 3.60
CA PRO A 138 -23.39 5.19 3.33
C PRO A 138 -21.91 5.57 3.21
N LEU A 139 -21.58 6.80 2.78
CA LEU A 139 -20.19 7.26 2.68
C LEU A 139 -19.53 7.24 4.06
N ARG A 140 -20.25 7.74 5.08
CA ARG A 140 -19.71 7.78 6.45
C ARG A 140 -19.77 6.43 7.14
N ARG A 141 -20.83 5.66 6.95
CA ARG A 141 -21.00 4.39 7.66
C ARG A 141 -20.12 3.27 7.11
N ILE A 142 -19.87 3.26 5.81
CA ILE A 142 -19.17 2.16 5.13
C ILE A 142 -17.78 2.59 4.66
N ILE A 143 -17.66 3.72 3.96
CA ILE A 143 -16.40 4.13 3.32
C ILE A 143 -15.39 4.63 4.36
N ALA A 144 -15.81 5.49 5.30
CA ALA A 144 -14.88 6.09 6.26
C ALA A 144 -14.14 5.07 7.17
N PRO A 145 -14.79 4.05 7.78
CA PRO A 145 -14.07 3.05 8.60
C PRO A 145 -13.07 2.22 7.78
N ARG A 146 -13.41 1.90 6.53
CA ARG A 146 -12.53 1.18 5.60
C ARG A 146 -11.33 2.02 5.21
N PHE A 147 -11.53 3.31 4.97
CA PHE A 147 -10.47 4.25 4.68
C PHE A 147 -9.43 4.28 5.81
N TRP A 148 -9.87 4.54 7.05
CA TRP A 148 -8.98 4.58 8.21
C TRP A 148 -8.33 3.23 8.50
N ALA A 149 -9.05 2.12 8.38
CA ALA A 149 -8.47 0.79 8.56
C ALA A 149 -7.35 0.51 7.54
N GLY A 150 -7.52 0.91 6.28
CA GLY A 150 -6.48 0.78 5.25
C GLY A 150 -5.26 1.67 5.52
N VAL A 151 -5.48 2.94 5.85
CA VAL A 151 -4.41 3.90 6.14
C VAL A 151 -3.57 3.49 7.36
N ILE A 152 -4.21 2.91 8.39
CA ILE A 152 -3.50 2.46 9.60
C ILE A 152 -2.79 1.12 9.37
N SER A 153 -3.42 0.18 8.66
CA SER A 153 -2.87 -1.17 8.49
C SER A 153 -1.61 -1.21 7.64
N MET A 154 -1.53 -0.42 6.57
CA MET A 154 -0.44 -0.51 5.61
C MET A 154 0.95 -0.12 6.21
N PRO A 155 1.12 0.99 6.95
CA PRO A 155 2.39 1.30 7.60
C PRO A 155 2.86 0.24 8.60
N ILE A 156 1.92 -0.34 9.36
CA ILE A 156 2.20 -1.43 10.31
C ILE A 156 2.69 -2.67 9.55
N LEU A 157 2.03 -3.01 8.44
CA LEU A 157 2.43 -4.12 7.59
C LEU A 157 3.80 -3.89 6.94
N ALA A 158 4.14 -2.66 6.53
CA ALA A 158 5.44 -2.33 5.97
C ALA A 158 6.57 -2.46 7.01
N ALA A 159 6.31 -2.07 8.27
CA ALA A 159 7.25 -2.30 9.36
C ALA A 159 7.49 -3.80 9.62
N ILE A 160 6.44 -4.62 9.55
CA ILE A 160 6.57 -6.09 9.69
C ILE A 160 7.34 -6.68 8.51
N PHE A 161 7.05 -6.23 7.29
CA PHE A 161 7.75 -6.67 6.08
C PHE A 161 9.26 -6.40 6.18
N THR A 162 9.64 -5.20 6.59
CA THR A 162 11.07 -4.82 6.72
C THR A 162 11.76 -5.60 7.83
N ALA A 163 11.12 -5.79 8.99
CA ALA A 163 11.68 -6.59 10.08
C ALA A 163 11.94 -8.04 9.66
N ILE A 164 10.97 -8.69 9.01
CA ILE A 164 11.12 -10.08 8.54
C ILE A 164 12.10 -10.17 7.37
N GLY A 165 12.15 -9.16 6.51
CA GLY A 165 13.13 -9.10 5.42
C GLY A 165 14.57 -9.00 5.92
N ILE A 166 14.82 -8.17 6.95
CA ILE A 166 16.15 -8.08 7.59
C ILE A 166 16.51 -9.43 8.23
N TRP A 167 15.55 -10.07 8.91
CA TRP A 167 15.76 -11.39 9.49
C TRP A 167 16.08 -12.45 8.41
N GLY A 168 15.34 -12.49 7.31
CA GLY A 168 15.60 -13.38 6.17
C GLY A 168 16.98 -13.14 5.52
N GLY A 169 17.42 -11.87 5.45
CA GLY A 169 18.76 -11.53 4.99
C GLY A 169 19.86 -12.00 5.95
N SER A 170 19.63 -11.86 7.26
CA SER A 170 20.59 -12.35 8.28
C SER A 170 20.72 -13.88 8.27
N LEU A 171 19.62 -14.62 8.06
CA LEU A 171 19.65 -16.08 7.95
C LEU A 171 20.55 -16.56 6.81
N VAL A 172 20.52 -15.88 5.66
CA VAL A 172 21.37 -16.25 4.52
C VAL A 172 22.80 -15.74 4.69
N GLY A 173 22.98 -14.51 5.18
CA GLY A 173 24.30 -13.91 5.35
C GLY A 173 25.14 -14.59 6.43
N VAL A 174 24.56 -14.76 7.62
CA VAL A 174 25.25 -15.29 8.79
C VAL A 174 25.25 -16.83 8.75
N ASP A 175 24.07 -17.47 8.72
CA ASP A 175 24.00 -18.91 8.93
C ASP A 175 24.46 -19.72 7.71
N TRP A 176 24.21 -19.24 6.49
CA TRP A 176 24.59 -19.96 5.27
C TRP A 176 25.94 -19.57 4.71
N LYS A 177 26.28 -18.28 4.71
CA LYS A 177 27.53 -17.76 4.13
C LYS A 177 28.65 -17.55 5.13
N GLY A 178 28.36 -17.63 6.43
CA GLY A 178 29.38 -17.59 7.48
C GLY A 178 29.93 -16.18 7.76
N VAL A 179 29.18 -15.12 7.41
CA VAL A 179 29.55 -13.75 7.80
C VAL A 179 29.47 -13.64 9.33
N ASP A 180 30.44 -12.95 9.95
CA ASP A 180 30.43 -12.72 11.39
C ASP A 180 29.17 -11.96 11.82
N SER A 181 28.40 -12.59 12.72
CA SER A 181 27.15 -12.03 13.24
C SER A 181 27.36 -10.69 13.96
N GLY A 182 28.46 -10.55 14.71
CA GLY A 182 28.79 -9.32 15.44
C GLY A 182 28.98 -8.14 14.48
N SER A 183 29.77 -8.36 13.44
CA SER A 183 30.02 -7.40 12.37
C SER A 183 28.73 -7.03 11.63
N PHE A 184 27.92 -8.02 11.25
CA PHE A 184 26.66 -7.80 10.53
C PHE A 184 25.72 -6.84 11.29
N TRP A 185 25.47 -7.10 12.58
CA TRP A 185 24.57 -6.28 13.38
C TRP A 185 25.18 -4.93 13.78
N SER A 186 26.47 -4.88 14.09
CA SER A 186 27.14 -3.63 14.50
C SER A 186 27.24 -2.63 13.35
N VAL A 187 27.65 -3.07 12.16
CA VAL A 187 27.79 -2.20 10.98
C VAL A 187 26.41 -1.72 10.51
N MET A 188 25.39 -2.59 10.57
CA MET A 188 24.01 -2.22 10.28
C MET A 188 23.51 -1.12 11.24
N GLN A 189 23.68 -1.28 12.56
CA GLN A 189 23.24 -0.29 13.55
C GLN A 189 23.93 1.06 13.38
N ASN A 190 25.21 1.07 12.98
CA ASN A 190 25.95 2.29 12.71
C ASN A 190 25.52 2.99 11.40
N SER A 191 24.97 2.23 10.44
CA SER A 191 24.62 2.75 9.12
C SER A 191 23.15 3.20 9.02
N VAL A 192 22.26 2.56 9.79
CA VAL A 192 20.82 2.86 9.77
C VAL A 192 20.53 4.05 10.69
N ASN A 193 20.05 5.14 10.11
CA ASN A 193 19.64 6.31 10.88
C ASN A 193 18.15 6.28 11.20
N ALA A 194 17.75 6.96 12.28
CA ALA A 194 16.34 7.15 12.62
C ALA A 194 15.56 7.87 11.49
N SER A 195 16.25 8.69 10.68
CA SER A 195 15.68 9.32 9.49
C SER A 195 15.23 8.31 8.45
N ASP A 196 15.94 7.19 8.26
CA ASP A 196 15.58 6.16 7.27
C ASP A 196 14.26 5.48 7.65
N LEU A 197 14.07 5.24 8.95
CA LEU A 197 12.83 4.66 9.48
C LEU A 197 11.64 5.62 9.34
N ILE A 198 11.83 6.89 9.69
CA ILE A 198 10.79 7.93 9.57
C ILE A 198 10.42 8.12 8.09
N ASN A 199 11.41 8.16 7.21
CA ASN A 199 11.21 8.31 5.78
C ASN A 199 10.42 7.12 5.19
N GLY A 200 10.79 5.89 5.55
CA GLY A 200 10.04 4.70 5.17
C GLY A 200 8.59 4.72 5.68
N PHE A 201 8.37 5.16 6.92
CA PHE A 201 7.04 5.31 7.50
C PHE A 201 6.18 6.34 6.75
N ILE A 202 6.73 7.53 6.46
CA ILE A 202 6.05 8.58 5.71
C ILE A 202 5.68 8.10 4.30
N LYS A 203 6.62 7.47 3.58
CA LYS A 203 6.34 6.86 2.26
C LYS A 203 5.17 5.87 2.34
N SER A 204 5.22 4.96 3.32
CA SER A 204 4.17 3.95 3.50
C SER A 204 2.79 4.58 3.75
N LEU A 205 2.72 5.67 4.52
CA LEU A 205 1.48 6.37 4.82
C LEU A 205 0.89 7.06 3.58
N ILE A 206 1.74 7.67 2.75
CA ILE A 206 1.32 8.30 1.48
C ILE A 206 0.81 7.23 0.50
N PHE A 207 1.51 6.10 0.38
CA PHE A 207 1.07 4.98 -0.44
C PHE A 207 -0.26 4.39 0.07
N ALA A 208 -0.42 4.24 1.38
CA ALA A 208 -1.65 3.76 1.98
C ALA A 208 -2.84 4.65 1.61
N PHE A 209 -2.67 5.98 1.73
CA PHE A 209 -3.69 6.94 1.31
C PHE A 209 -4.08 6.78 -0.15
N ALA A 210 -3.09 6.74 -1.05
CA ALA A 210 -3.34 6.64 -2.49
C ALA A 210 -4.05 5.33 -2.88
N VAL A 211 -3.56 4.18 -2.39
CA VAL A 211 -4.11 2.86 -2.72
C VAL A 211 -5.55 2.73 -2.23
N VAL A 212 -5.79 3.10 -0.97
CA VAL A 212 -7.11 2.97 -0.35
C VAL A 212 -8.10 3.91 -1.01
N TRP A 213 -7.69 5.14 -1.35
CA TRP A 213 -8.54 6.07 -2.08
C TRP A 213 -8.97 5.51 -3.44
N ILE A 214 -8.02 4.99 -4.23
CA ILE A 214 -8.30 4.41 -5.56
C ILE A 214 -9.24 3.21 -5.43
N ALA A 215 -9.01 2.33 -4.45
CA ALA A 215 -9.83 1.14 -4.23
C ALA A 215 -11.28 1.49 -3.83
N LEU A 216 -11.44 2.42 -2.90
CA LEU A 216 -12.77 2.85 -2.47
C LEU A 216 -13.54 3.53 -3.59
N PHE A 217 -12.86 4.38 -4.38
CA PHE A 217 -13.47 5.09 -5.48
C PHE A 217 -13.90 4.15 -6.61
N ASN A 218 -13.03 3.24 -7.05
CA ASN A 218 -13.37 2.29 -8.10
C ASN A 218 -14.49 1.33 -7.68
N GLY A 219 -14.57 0.98 -6.40
CA GLY A 219 -15.67 0.18 -5.87
C GLY A 219 -16.99 0.96 -5.83
N TYR A 220 -16.95 2.22 -5.43
CA TYR A 220 -18.15 3.06 -5.34
C TYR A 220 -18.68 3.50 -6.72
N ASP A 221 -17.80 3.79 -7.68
CA ASP A 221 -18.18 4.23 -9.03
C ASP A 221 -18.39 3.08 -10.03
N CYS A 222 -18.27 1.82 -9.60
CA CYS A 222 -18.42 0.68 -10.50
C CYS A 222 -19.84 0.59 -11.10
N VAL A 223 -19.93 0.00 -12.30
CA VAL A 223 -21.21 -0.42 -12.87
C VAL A 223 -21.73 -1.60 -12.04
N PRO A 224 -23.01 -1.60 -11.59
CA PRO A 224 -23.56 -2.63 -10.70
C PRO A 224 -23.88 -3.93 -11.45
N THR A 225 -22.87 -4.50 -12.14
CA THR A 225 -22.94 -5.78 -12.83
C THR A 225 -21.76 -6.64 -12.40
N SER A 226 -21.92 -7.98 -12.44
CA SER A 226 -20.84 -8.92 -12.06
C SER A 226 -19.55 -8.65 -12.85
N GLU A 227 -19.68 -8.43 -14.16
CA GLU A 227 -18.55 -8.07 -15.02
C GLU A 227 -17.96 -6.70 -14.66
N GLY A 228 -18.79 -5.70 -14.39
CA GLY A 228 -18.36 -4.36 -13.99
C GLY A 228 -17.54 -4.36 -12.70
N ILE A 229 -17.89 -5.21 -11.73
CA ILE A 229 -17.14 -5.37 -10.48
C ILE A 229 -15.75 -5.96 -10.76
N SER A 230 -15.65 -7.02 -11.57
CA SER A 230 -14.37 -7.65 -11.94
C SER A 230 -13.46 -6.70 -12.74
N GLN A 231 -14.04 -5.90 -13.64
CA GLN A 231 -13.29 -4.86 -14.34
C GLN A 231 -12.79 -3.78 -13.38
N ALA A 232 -13.61 -3.35 -12.41
CA ALA A 232 -13.22 -2.36 -11.41
C ALA A 232 -12.11 -2.85 -10.47
N THR A 233 -12.15 -4.12 -10.06
CA THR A 233 -11.07 -4.72 -9.25
C THR A 233 -9.74 -4.73 -10.00
N THR A 234 -9.77 -5.12 -11.28
CA THR A 234 -8.56 -5.14 -12.12
C THR A 234 -8.00 -3.73 -12.34
N ARG A 235 -8.88 -2.75 -12.64
CA ARG A 235 -8.50 -1.33 -12.78
C ARG A 235 -7.88 -0.78 -11.50
N THR A 236 -8.36 -1.21 -10.34
CA THR A 236 -7.81 -0.79 -9.05
C THR A 236 -6.36 -1.21 -8.90
N VAL A 237 -6.03 -2.47 -9.19
CA VAL A 237 -4.65 -2.97 -9.07
C VAL A 237 -3.72 -2.22 -10.01
N VAL A 238 -4.12 -2.04 -11.27
CA VAL A 238 -3.31 -1.34 -12.28
C VAL A 238 -3.10 0.13 -11.90
N ASN A 239 -4.17 0.86 -11.59
CA ASN A 239 -4.08 2.28 -11.26
C ASN A 239 -3.31 2.51 -9.96
N ALA A 240 -3.55 1.68 -8.93
CA ALA A 240 -2.81 1.76 -7.68
C ALA A 240 -1.32 1.50 -7.91
N SER A 241 -0.96 0.48 -8.69
CA SER A 241 0.45 0.15 -8.98
C SER A 241 1.16 1.28 -9.71
N LEU A 242 0.53 1.90 -10.72
CA LEU A 242 1.09 3.05 -11.43
C LEU A 242 1.29 4.26 -10.51
N VAL A 243 0.32 4.54 -9.64
CA VAL A 243 0.41 5.65 -8.70
C VAL A 243 1.47 5.39 -7.63
N ILE A 244 1.60 4.17 -7.11
CA ILE A 244 2.67 3.80 -6.17
C ILE A 244 4.04 4.05 -6.81
N LEU A 245 4.28 3.50 -8.01
CA LEU A 245 5.58 3.64 -8.68
C LEU A 245 5.89 5.09 -9.06
N GLY A 246 4.89 5.85 -9.51
CA GLY A 246 5.05 7.28 -9.83
C GLY A 246 5.34 8.11 -8.57
N LEU A 247 4.62 7.86 -7.47
CA LEU A 247 4.85 8.54 -6.20
C LEU A 247 6.18 8.14 -5.58
N ASP A 248 6.61 6.89 -5.73
CA ASP A 248 7.90 6.43 -5.22
C ASP A 248 9.06 7.22 -5.83
N PHE A 249 9.09 7.39 -7.15
CA PHE A 249 10.10 8.21 -7.82
C PHE A 249 10.13 9.65 -7.28
N ILE A 250 8.96 10.29 -7.15
CA ILE A 250 8.85 11.68 -6.67
C ILE A 250 9.32 11.78 -5.22
N LEU A 251 8.88 10.87 -4.35
CA LEU A 251 9.25 10.88 -2.93
C LEU A 251 10.72 10.56 -2.74
N THR A 252 11.28 9.60 -3.47
CA THR A 252 12.71 9.30 -3.43
C THR A 252 13.53 10.52 -3.84
N ALA A 253 13.15 11.21 -4.90
CA ALA A 253 13.83 12.44 -5.32
C ALA A 253 13.77 13.54 -4.26
N ILE A 254 12.63 13.74 -3.58
CA ILE A 254 12.49 14.78 -2.55
C ILE A 254 13.24 14.42 -1.26
N MET A 255 13.24 13.14 -0.87
CA MET A 255 13.73 12.70 0.44
C MET A 255 15.22 12.36 0.42
N PHE A 256 15.75 11.93 -0.72
CA PHE A 256 17.14 11.49 -0.87
C PHE A 256 17.90 12.24 -1.98
N GLY A 257 17.22 13.05 -2.80
CA GLY A 257 17.83 13.73 -3.95
C GLY A 257 18.63 15.00 -3.63
N GLY A 258 18.51 15.56 -2.42
CA GLY A 258 19.20 16.80 -2.03
C GLY A 258 18.47 18.06 -2.48
#